data_AF-A0A246RG72-F1
#
_entry.id   AF-A0A246RG72-F1
#
_cell.length_a   1.000
_cell.length_b   1.000
_cell.length_c   1.000
_cell.angle_alpha   90.00
_cell.angle_beta   90.00
_cell.angle_gamma   90.00
#
_symmetry.space_group_name_H-M   'P 1'
#
loop_
_entity.id
_entity.type
_entity.pdbx_description
1 polymer ?
#
loop_
_entity_poly.entity_id
_entity_poly.type
_entity_poly.pdbx_seq_one_letter_code
_entity_poly.pdbx_strand_id
1 'polypeptide(L)'
;MRARVALVAAGALLIGYAVAGALTDPELAPAGVLVFLAGVLVGHDVVWMAGVLTVGALLARFVPRRHRPVVRAGVIGAAALTVVALPLVLGFGRPPDDPSVLPLPYGRNLAVVLLLVAAATAVACLPVELRHRRRGAGRGGAGARPRAADEGPPGRVDPP
;
A
#
# COMPACT_ATOMS: atom_id res chain seq x y z
N MET A 1 4.60 -16.29 18.52
CA MET A 1 3.92 -17.55 18.11
C MET A 1 2.50 -17.67 18.66
N ARG A 2 2.27 -17.50 19.98
CA ARG A 2 0.95 -17.64 20.63
C ARG A 2 -0.15 -16.75 20.03
N ALA A 3 0.14 -15.48 19.75
CA ALA A 3 -0.83 -14.56 19.12
C ALA A 3 -1.28 -15.02 17.72
N ARG A 4 -0.35 -15.55 16.91
CA ARG A 4 -0.69 -16.07 15.57
C ARG A 4 -1.60 -17.30 15.69
N VAL A 5 -1.29 -18.21 16.60
CA VAL A 5 -2.11 -19.40 16.86
C VAL A 5 -3.49 -18.98 17.36
N ALA A 6 -3.58 -18.02 18.28
CA ALA A 6 -4.83 -17.50 18.78
C ALA A 6 -5.70 -16.87 17.68
N LEU A 7 -5.11 -16.06 16.78
CA LEU A 7 -5.83 -15.47 15.65
C LEU A 7 -6.33 -16.54 14.66
N VAL A 8 -5.50 -17.53 14.35
CA VAL A 8 -5.90 -18.65 13.49
C VAL A 8 -7.03 -19.45 14.12
N ALA A 9 -6.93 -19.77 15.42
CA ALA A 9 -7.96 -20.49 16.14
C ALA A 9 -9.28 -19.69 16.20
N ALA A 10 -9.21 -18.39 16.52
CA ALA A 10 -10.38 -17.51 16.54
C ALA A 10 -11.06 -17.44 15.16
N GLY A 11 -10.27 -17.29 14.09
CA GLY A 11 -10.81 -17.29 12.73
C GLY A 11 -11.45 -18.62 12.35
N ALA A 12 -10.81 -19.75 12.67
CA ALA A 12 -11.36 -21.07 12.41
C ALA A 12 -12.66 -21.33 13.19
N LEU A 13 -12.74 -20.89 14.44
CA LEU A 13 -13.95 -20.98 15.26
C LEU A 13 -15.10 -20.14 14.68
N LEU A 14 -14.81 -18.91 14.23
CA LEU A 14 -15.79 -18.04 13.56
C LEU A 14 -16.33 -18.67 12.27
N ILE A 15 -15.44 -19.21 11.43
CA ILE A 15 -15.83 -19.91 10.19
C ILE A 15 -16.67 -21.14 10.53
N GLY A 16 -16.22 -21.95 11.49
CA GLY A 16 -16.95 -23.15 11.93
C GLY A 16 -18.34 -22.82 12.46
N TYR A 17 -18.47 -21.75 13.27
CA TYR A 17 -19.76 -21.26 13.76
C TYR A 17 -20.69 -20.83 12.63
N ALA A 18 -20.18 -20.06 11.65
CA ALA A 18 -20.98 -19.63 10.50
C ALA A 18 -21.44 -20.81 9.63
N VAL A 19 -20.56 -21.79 9.38
CA VAL A 19 -20.90 -23.01 8.63
C VAL A 19 -21.92 -23.84 9.39
N ALA A 20 -21.74 -24.05 10.69
CA ALA A 20 -22.69 -24.79 11.51
C ALA A 20 -24.06 -24.13 11.50
N GLY A 21 -24.13 -22.81 11.71
CA GLY A 21 -25.38 -22.04 11.66
C GLY A 21 -26.07 -22.17 10.30
N ALA A 22 -25.32 -22.05 9.20
CA ALA A 22 -25.85 -22.20 7.86
C ALA A 22 -26.41 -23.61 7.62
N LEU A 23 -25.69 -24.67 8.01
CA LEU A 23 -26.13 -26.05 7.80
C LEU A 23 -27.33 -26.46 8.66
N THR A 24 -27.58 -25.76 9.77
CA THR A 24 -28.76 -25.97 10.62
C THR A 24 -29.99 -25.20 10.15
N ASP A 25 -29.85 -24.31 9.16
CA ASP A 25 -30.96 -23.52 8.63
C ASP A 25 -31.67 -24.28 7.50
N PRO A 26 -32.94 -24.71 7.69
CA PRO A 26 -33.68 -25.49 6.70
C PRO A 26 -34.06 -24.70 5.44
N GLU A 27 -34.03 -23.36 5.50
CA GLU A 27 -34.32 -22.48 4.35
C GLU A 27 -33.06 -22.18 3.52
N LEU A 28 -31.89 -22.68 3.93
CA LEU A 28 -30.66 -22.44 3.22
C LEU A 28 -30.67 -23.15 1.86
N ALA A 29 -30.43 -22.39 0.80
CA ALA A 29 -30.12 -22.91 -0.53
C ALA A 29 -28.59 -22.99 -0.72
N PRO A 30 -27.90 -24.10 -0.35
CA PRO A 30 -26.43 -24.15 -0.31
C PRO A 30 -25.79 -23.92 -1.68
N ALA A 31 -26.38 -24.47 -2.75
CA ALA A 31 -25.89 -24.24 -4.10
C ALA A 31 -25.98 -22.75 -4.49
N GLY A 32 -27.07 -22.07 -4.13
CA GLY A 32 -27.24 -20.64 -4.39
C GLY A 32 -26.21 -19.79 -3.63
N VAL A 33 -25.97 -20.10 -2.35
CA VAL A 33 -24.95 -19.42 -1.54
C VAL A 33 -23.55 -19.63 -2.10
N LEU A 34 -23.21 -20.85 -2.53
CA LEU A 34 -21.91 -21.14 -3.14
C LEU A 34 -21.73 -20.40 -4.47
N VAL A 35 -22.77 -20.35 -5.32
CA VAL A 35 -22.74 -19.58 -6.57
C VAL A 35 -22.60 -18.09 -6.29
N PHE A 36 -23.33 -17.55 -5.32
CA PHE A 36 -23.19 -16.16 -4.89
C PHE A 36 -21.77 -15.87 -4.38
N LEU A 37 -21.23 -16.72 -3.50
CA LEU A 37 -19.90 -16.56 -2.94
C LEU A 37 -18.82 -16.64 -4.03
N ALA A 38 -18.94 -17.59 -4.95
CA ALA A 38 -18.03 -17.70 -6.09
C ALA A 38 -18.13 -16.48 -7.01
N GLY A 39 -19.35 -16.00 -7.30
CA GLY A 39 -19.58 -14.82 -8.11
C GLY A 39 -18.99 -13.55 -7.48
N VAL A 40 -19.22 -13.35 -6.19
CA VAL A 40 -18.63 -12.23 -5.43
C VAL A 40 -17.11 -12.35 -5.39
N LEU A 41 -16.56 -13.53 -5.12
CA LEU A 41 -15.10 -13.75 -5.06
C LEU A 41 -14.45 -13.43 -6.40
N VAL A 42 -14.94 -14.02 -7.48
CA VAL A 42 -14.39 -13.82 -8.83
C VAL A 42 -14.57 -12.37 -9.28
N GLY A 43 -15.77 -11.82 -9.12
CA GLY A 43 -16.05 -10.43 -9.51
C GLY A 43 -15.19 -9.45 -8.73
N HIS A 44 -15.06 -9.64 -7.42
CA HIS A 44 -14.22 -8.83 -6.56
C HIS A 44 -12.75 -8.94 -6.94
N ASP A 45 -12.21 -10.16 -7.05
CA ASP A 45 -10.79 -10.39 -7.33
C ASP A 45 -10.39 -9.88 -8.71
N VAL A 46 -11.24 -10.06 -9.73
CA VAL A 46 -10.98 -9.54 -11.07
C VAL A 46 -10.90 -8.01 -11.05
N VAL A 47 -11.89 -7.34 -10.44
CA VAL A 47 -11.92 -5.88 -10.37
C VAL A 47 -10.78 -5.34 -9.52
N TRP A 48 -10.54 -5.95 -8.35
CA TRP A 48 -9.50 -5.54 -7.42
C TRP A 48 -8.11 -5.75 -8.02
N MET A 49 -7.84 -6.92 -8.60
CA MET A 49 -6.54 -7.24 -9.19
C MET A 49 -6.27 -6.38 -10.42
N ALA A 50 -7.26 -6.14 -11.27
CA ALA A 50 -7.12 -5.20 -12.39
C ALA A 50 -6.75 -3.78 -11.90
N GLY A 51 -7.42 -3.30 -10.85
CA GLY A 51 -7.10 -2.01 -10.22
C GLY A 51 -5.68 -1.97 -9.65
N VAL A 52 -5.31 -2.97 -8.83
CA VAL A 52 -3.99 -3.06 -8.19
C VAL A 52 -2.88 -3.16 -9.22
N LEU A 53 -3.05 -3.95 -10.28
CA LEU A 53 -2.06 -4.09 -11.35
C LEU A 53 -1.93 -2.79 -12.15
N THR A 54 -3.04 -2.13 -12.48
CA THR A 54 -3.04 -0.85 -13.20
C THR A 54 -2.31 0.22 -12.39
N VAL A 55 -2.68 0.39 -11.13
CA VAL A 55 -2.02 1.33 -10.21
C VAL A 55 -0.55 0.97 -10.02
N GLY A 56 -0.23 -0.31 -9.84
CA GLY A 56 1.14 -0.80 -9.73
C GLY A 56 1.98 -0.47 -10.97
N ALA A 57 1.41 -0.65 -12.17
CA ALA A 57 2.04 -0.31 -13.44
C ALA A 57 2.25 1.20 -13.59
N LEU A 58 1.25 2.02 -13.23
CA LEU A 58 1.37 3.48 -13.22
C LEU A 58 2.47 3.93 -12.25
N LEU A 59 2.52 3.39 -11.04
CA LEU A 59 3.57 3.68 -10.07
C LEU A 59 4.94 3.22 -10.58
N ALA A 60 5.02 2.07 -11.24
CA ALA A 60 6.27 1.59 -11.82
C ALA A 60 6.76 2.50 -12.96
N ARG A 61 5.85 3.02 -13.78
CA ARG A 61 6.15 3.89 -14.93
C ARG A 61 6.49 5.33 -14.53
N PHE A 62 5.74 5.91 -13.61
CA PHE A 62 5.82 7.34 -13.31
C PHE A 62 6.58 7.69 -12.02
N VAL A 63 6.73 6.74 -11.09
CA VAL A 63 7.35 7.02 -9.78
C VAL A 63 8.76 6.42 -9.70
N PRO A 64 9.79 7.26 -9.47
CA PRO A 64 11.16 6.79 -9.23
C PRO A 64 11.21 5.79 -8.08
N ARG A 65 12.04 4.74 -8.20
CA ARG A 65 12.16 3.65 -7.20
C ARG A 65 12.32 4.14 -5.75
N ARG A 66 12.89 5.32 -5.57
CA ARG A 66 13.14 5.99 -4.28
C ARG A 66 11.86 6.40 -3.55
N HIS A 67 10.84 6.85 -4.28
CA HIS A 67 9.58 7.36 -3.73
C HIS A 67 8.47 6.30 -3.69
N ARG A 68 8.65 5.16 -4.40
CA ARG A 68 7.66 4.08 -4.49
C ARG A 68 7.07 3.60 -3.16
N PRO A 69 7.83 3.35 -2.07
CA PRO A 69 7.23 2.86 -0.83
C PRO A 69 6.30 3.89 -0.17
N VAL A 70 6.68 5.17 -0.20
CA VAL A 70 5.88 6.27 0.38
C VAL A 70 4.62 6.50 -0.45
N VAL A 71 4.76 6.57 -1.78
CA VAL A 71 3.61 6.75 -2.68
C VAL A 71 2.67 5.55 -2.60
N ARG A 72 3.19 4.32 -2.50
CA ARG A 72 2.37 3.12 -2.31
C ARG A 72 1.54 3.19 -1.03
N ALA A 73 2.13 3.62 0.09
CA ALA A 73 1.40 3.80 1.34
C ALA A 73 0.29 4.85 1.20
N GLY A 74 0.58 5.99 0.56
CA GLY A 74 -0.40 7.05 0.30
C GLY A 74 -1.57 6.56 -0.58
N VAL A 75 -1.26 5.82 -1.65
CA VAL A 75 -2.27 5.25 -2.55
C VAL A 75 -3.14 4.19 -1.84
N ILE A 76 -2.55 3.34 -1.00
CA ILE A 76 -3.31 2.36 -0.20
C ILE A 76 -4.24 3.07 0.79
N GLY A 77 -3.74 4.12 1.47
CA GLY A 77 -4.56 4.92 2.39
C GLY A 77 -5.71 5.62 1.68
N ALA A 78 -5.45 6.23 0.52
CA ALA A 78 -6.46 6.85 -0.33
C ALA A 78 -7.54 5.84 -0.80
N ALA A 79 -7.12 4.63 -1.21
CA ALA A 79 -8.04 3.57 -1.59
C ALA A 79 -8.92 3.12 -0.40
N ALA A 80 -8.34 2.93 0.78
CA ALA A 80 -9.08 2.55 1.98
C ALA A 80 -10.14 3.61 2.37
N LEU A 81 -9.75 4.89 2.37
CA LEU A 81 -10.68 5.99 2.64
C LEU A 81 -11.79 6.08 1.60
N THR A 82 -11.47 5.84 0.33
CA THR A 82 -12.45 5.81 -0.75
C THR A 82 -13.46 4.70 -0.52
N VAL A 83 -13.02 3.46 -0.24
CA VAL A 83 -13.93 2.32 0.00
C VAL A 83 -14.88 2.59 1.17
N VAL A 84 -14.38 3.18 2.26
CA VAL A 84 -15.20 3.52 3.45
C VAL A 84 -16.18 4.66 3.16
N ALA A 85 -15.76 5.69 2.41
CA ALA A 85 -16.57 6.86 2.14
C ALA A 85 -17.53 6.68 0.95
N LEU A 86 -17.25 5.77 0.03
CA LEU A 86 -18.03 5.54 -1.19
C LEU A 86 -19.52 5.34 -0.93
N PRO A 87 -19.98 4.49 0.02
CA PRO A 87 -21.41 4.32 0.26
C PRO A 87 -22.09 5.62 0.71
N LEU A 88 -21.40 6.46 1.49
CA LEU A 88 -21.90 7.76 1.94
C LEU A 88 -21.98 8.76 0.79
N VAL A 89 -21.00 8.74 -0.12
CA VAL A 89 -20.99 9.59 -1.32
C VAL A 89 -22.11 9.19 -2.28
N LEU A 90 -22.35 7.89 -2.45
CA LEU A 90 -23.43 7.35 -3.29
C LEU A 90 -24.81 7.52 -2.65
N GLY A 91 -24.88 7.96 -1.38
CA GLY A 91 -26.14 8.18 -0.68
C GLY A 91 -26.91 6.89 -0.38
N PHE A 92 -26.21 5.75 -0.31
CA PHE A 92 -26.83 4.49 0.09
C PHE A 92 -27.43 4.65 1.49
N GLY A 93 -28.74 4.39 1.61
CA GLY A 93 -29.48 4.55 2.86
C GLY A 93 -30.09 5.95 3.08
N ARG A 94 -30.01 6.87 2.11
CA ARG A 94 -30.70 8.18 2.17
C ARG A 94 -32.19 8.03 1.80
N PRO A 95 -33.14 8.28 2.72
CA PRO A 95 -34.55 8.43 2.36
C PRO A 95 -34.72 9.68 1.49
N PRO A 96 -35.53 9.62 0.41
CA PRO A 96 -35.73 10.76 -0.48
C PRO A 96 -36.35 11.98 0.23
N ASP A 97 -37.08 11.75 1.33
CA ASP A 97 -37.87 12.76 2.02
C ASP A 97 -37.18 13.37 3.26
N ASP A 98 -35.99 12.88 3.65
CA ASP A 98 -35.28 13.41 4.82
C ASP A 98 -33.88 13.94 4.46
N PRO A 99 -33.75 15.25 4.18
CA PRO A 99 -32.48 15.86 3.86
C PRO A 99 -31.51 15.91 5.06
N SER A 100 -31.97 15.63 6.28
CA SER A 100 -31.15 15.58 7.49
C SER A 100 -30.26 14.33 7.57
N VAL A 101 -30.59 13.26 6.82
CA VAL A 101 -29.91 11.96 6.95
C VAL A 101 -28.49 11.95 6.37
N LEU A 102 -28.14 12.86 5.44
CA LEU A 102 -26.75 13.08 4.99
C LEU A 102 -26.57 14.57 4.67
N PRO A 103 -26.34 15.43 5.68
CA PRO A 103 -26.29 16.89 5.49
C PRO A 103 -24.94 17.36 4.94
N LEU A 104 -23.89 16.54 5.13
CA LEU A 104 -22.55 16.85 4.67
C LEU A 104 -22.38 16.55 3.18
N PRO A 105 -21.71 17.41 2.40
CA PRO A 105 -21.34 17.12 1.03
C PRO A 105 -20.19 16.11 1.00
N TYR A 106 -20.51 14.83 1.22
CA TYR A 106 -19.53 13.73 1.34
C TYR A 106 -18.62 13.62 0.13
N GLY A 107 -19.11 13.90 -1.09
CA GLY A 107 -18.28 13.93 -2.29
C GLY A 107 -17.19 15.00 -2.22
N ARG A 108 -17.54 16.23 -1.80
CA ARG A 108 -16.58 17.32 -1.61
C ARG A 108 -15.60 17.01 -0.49
N ASN A 109 -16.09 16.50 0.63
CA ASN A 109 -15.26 16.19 1.79
C ASN A 109 -14.28 15.05 1.49
N LEU A 110 -14.71 14.02 0.77
CA LEU A 110 -13.83 12.95 0.30
C LEU A 110 -12.73 13.51 -0.61
N ALA A 111 -13.08 14.37 -1.57
CA ALA A 111 -12.09 15.00 -2.44
C ALA A 111 -11.05 15.80 -1.65
N VAL A 112 -11.47 16.58 -0.65
CA VAL A 112 -10.56 17.31 0.26
C VAL A 112 -9.64 16.36 1.01
N VAL A 113 -10.17 15.28 1.58
CA VAL A 113 -9.37 14.29 2.31
C VAL A 113 -8.34 13.61 1.39
N LEU A 114 -8.73 13.22 0.18
CA LEU A 114 -7.82 12.62 -0.79
C LEU A 114 -6.70 13.60 -1.19
N LEU A 115 -7.02 14.88 -1.33
CA LEU A 115 -6.05 15.93 -1.63
C LEU A 115 -5.08 16.14 -0.46
N LEU A 116 -5.57 16.08 0.78
CA LEU A 116 -4.71 16.12 1.98
C LEU A 116 -3.78 14.90 2.06
N VAL A 117 -4.28 13.70 1.75
CA VAL A 117 -3.44 12.48 1.70
C VAL A 117 -2.38 12.61 0.61
N ALA A 118 -2.73 13.13 -0.57
CA ALA A 118 -1.78 13.37 -1.65
C ALA A 118 -0.71 14.40 -1.23
N ALA A 119 -1.12 15.51 -0.61
CA ALA A 119 -0.20 16.53 -0.11
C ALA A 119 0.73 15.97 0.98
N ALA A 120 0.20 15.22 1.95
CA ALA A 120 1.00 14.57 2.99
C ALA A 120 2.01 13.57 2.41
N THR A 121 1.58 12.80 1.40
CA THR A 121 2.46 11.86 0.68
C THR A 121 3.59 12.59 -0.05
N ALA A 122 3.30 13.73 -0.69
CA ALA A 122 4.30 14.56 -1.36
C ALA A 122 5.31 15.15 -0.35
N VAL A 123 4.84 15.67 0.79
CA VAL A 123 5.69 16.18 1.86
C VAL A 123 6.57 15.07 2.45
N ALA A 124 6.02 13.86 2.64
CA ALA A 124 6.76 12.70 3.14
C ALA A 124 7.85 12.21 2.17
N CYS A 125 7.81 12.59 0.89
CA CYS A 125 8.88 12.30 -0.08
C CYS A 125 10.12 13.20 0.11
N LEU A 126 9.97 14.42 0.62
CA LEU A 126 11.08 15.37 0.85
C LEU A 126 12.25 14.82 1.71
N PRO A 127 12.02 14.16 2.86
CA PRO A 127 13.11 13.61 3.67
C PRO A 127 13.86 12.45 2.99
N VAL A 128 13.25 11.74 2.03
CA VAL A 128 13.92 10.69 1.26
C VAL A 128 15.02 11.29 0.38
N GLU A 129 14.75 12.44 -0.23
CA GLU A 129 15.69 13.19 -1.06
C GLU A 129 16.87 13.73 -0.22
N LEU A 130 16.57 14.32 0.94
CA LEU A 130 17.59 14.85 1.86
C LEU A 130 18.55 13.77 2.39
N ARG A 131 18.02 12.59 2.72
CA ARG A 131 18.84 11.44 3.17
C ARG A 131 19.75 10.93 2.05
N HIS A 132 19.33 11.02 0.80
CA HIS A 132 20.11 10.54 -0.34
C HIS A 132 21.28 11.47 -0.69
N ARG A 133 21.07 12.79 -0.61
CA ARG A 133 22.12 13.80 -0.80
C ARG A 133 23.25 13.64 0.23
N ARG A 134 22.89 13.39 1.49
CA ARG A 134 23.87 13.13 2.57
C ARG A 134 24.68 11.85 2.34
N ARG A 135 24.08 10.79 1.79
CA ARG A 135 24.78 9.53 1.46
C ARG A 135 25.69 9.63 0.23
N GLY A 136 25.37 10.52 -0.73
CA GLY A 136 26.21 10.80 -1.89
C GLY A 136 27.46 11.60 -1.52
N ALA A 137 27.30 12.61 -0.65
CA ALA A 137 28.41 13.46 -0.18
C ALA A 137 29.47 12.67 0.61
N GLY A 138 29.08 11.64 1.37
CA GLY A 138 30.00 10.81 2.16
C GLY A 138 30.88 9.84 1.35
N ARG A 139 30.56 9.59 0.07
CA ARG A 139 31.35 8.69 -0.81
C ARG A 139 32.38 9.43 -1.67
N GLY A 140 32.19 10.73 -1.92
CA GLY A 140 33.11 11.54 -2.72
C GLY A 140 34.42 11.92 -2.02
N GLY A 141 34.44 11.91 -0.67
CA GLY A 141 35.63 12.27 0.12
C GLY A 141 36.62 11.13 0.37
N ALA A 142 36.24 9.86 0.13
CA ALA A 142 37.08 8.69 0.45
C ALA A 142 37.98 8.23 -0.71
N GLY A 143 37.84 8.81 -1.90
CA GLY A 143 38.57 8.42 -3.12
C GLY A 143 39.87 9.17 -3.38
N ALA A 144 40.15 10.25 -2.66
CA ALA A 144 41.37 11.04 -2.82
C ALA A 144 42.48 10.51 -1.89
N ARG A 145 42.97 9.29 -2.13
CA ARG A 145 44.29 8.88 -1.62
C ARG A 145 45.35 9.42 -2.60
N PRO A 146 46.32 10.22 -2.16
CA PRO A 146 47.46 10.59 -2.99
C PRO A 146 48.20 9.32 -3.39
N ARG A 147 48.40 9.15 -4.70
CA ARG A 147 49.32 8.16 -5.26
C ARG A 147 50.74 8.63 -4.94
N ALA A 148 51.18 8.40 -3.70
CA ALA A 148 52.52 8.70 -3.25
C ALA A 148 53.43 7.47 -3.49
N ALA A 149 54.51 7.74 -4.22
CA ALA A 149 55.75 6.97 -4.28
C ALA A 149 55.68 5.55 -4.89
N ASP A 150 55.59 5.53 -6.21
CA ASP A 150 56.27 4.55 -7.06
C ASP A 150 57.75 4.96 -7.18
N GLU A 151 58.52 4.82 -6.11
CA GLU A 151 59.99 4.94 -6.15
C GLU A 151 60.58 3.72 -5.41
N GLY A 152 60.77 2.64 -6.16
CA GLY A 152 61.61 1.52 -5.73
C GLY A 152 63.08 1.97 -5.68
N PRO A 153 63.88 1.50 -4.70
CA PRO A 153 65.26 1.92 -4.56
C PRO A 153 66.12 1.42 -5.75
N PRO A 154 67.03 2.25 -6.30
CA PRO A 154 67.90 1.85 -7.40
C PRO A 154 68.89 0.77 -6.94
N GLY A 155 69.07 -0.23 -7.81
CA GLY A 155 70.00 -1.34 -7.61
C GLY A 155 71.42 -0.85 -7.35
N ARG A 156 72.02 -1.38 -6.28
CA ARG A 156 73.43 -1.20 -5.95
C ARG A 156 74.26 -1.96 -7.00
N VAL A 157 75.01 -1.21 -7.80
CA VAL A 157 76.06 -1.73 -8.69
C VAL A 157 77.37 -1.64 -7.92
N ASP A 158 77.98 -2.78 -7.61
CA ASP A 158 79.32 -2.83 -7.01
C ASP A 158 80.40 -2.80 -8.12
N PRO A 159 81.49 -2.02 -7.95
CA PRO A 159 82.71 -2.16 -8.75
C PRO A 159 83.94 -2.52 -7.89
N PRO A 160 85.10 -2.80 -8.53
CA PRO A 160 85.43 -3.93 -9.41
C PRO A 160 85.91 -5.18 -8.67
#